data_AF-A0A497J4K6-F1
#
_entry.id   AF-A0A497J4K6-F1
#
_cell.length_a   1.000
_cell.length_b   1.000
_cell.length_c   1.000
_cell.angle_alpha   90.00
_cell.angle_beta   90.00
_cell.angle_gamma   90.00
#
_symmetry.space_group_name_H-M   'P 1'
#
loop_
_entity.id
_entity.type
_entity.pdbx_description
1 polymer ?
#
loop_
_entity_poly.entity_id
_entity_poly.type
_entity_poly.pdbx_seq_one_letter_code
_entity_poly.pdbx_strand_id
1 'polypeptide(L)' 'MEKLRCITCGSFIEIGKGAVKFPCPICGEIIARCTRCRTLARRYRHECGFEGP' A
#
# COMPACT_ATOMS: atom_id res chain seq x y z
N MET A 1 -17.49 6.17 -2.96
CA MET A 1 -16.56 5.27 -2.23
C MET A 1 -15.20 5.38 -2.89
N GLU A 2 -14.20 5.91 -2.19
CA GLU A 2 -12.84 6.05 -2.71
C GLU A 2 -12.17 4.67 -2.77
N LYS A 3 -11.95 4.16 -3.98
CA LYS A 3 -11.25 2.89 -4.22
C LYS A 3 -9.78 3.22 -4.47
N LEU A 4 -8.92 2.84 -3.53
CA LEU A 4 -7.47 2.97 -3.71
C LEU A 4 -6.90 1.69 -4.30
N ARG A 5 -5.70 1.79 -4.87
CA ARG A 5 -5.02 0.63 -5.47
C ARG A 5 -3.88 0.20 -4.56
N CYS A 6 -3.81 -1.08 -4.25
CA CYS A 6 -2.68 -1.63 -3.50
C CYS A 6 -1.40 -1.53 -4.35
N ILE A 7 -0.35 -0.92 -3.81
CA ILE A 7 0.94 -0.79 -4.51
C ILE A 7 1.58 -2.16 -4.83
N THR A 8 1.36 -3.16 -3.98
CA THR A 8 2.01 -4.47 -4.11
C THR A 8 1.34 -5.38 -5.14
N CYS A 9 0.01 -5.43 -5.16
CA CYS A 9 -0.74 -6.40 -5.96
C CYS A 9 -1.70 -5.76 -6.96
N GLY A 10 -1.81 -4.44 -6.97
CA GLY A 10 -2.68 -3.71 -7.89
C GLY A 10 -4.18 -3.87 -7.65
N SER A 11 -4.60 -4.59 -6.60
CA SER A 11 -6.02 -4.80 -6.29
C SER A 11 -6.65 -3.51 -5.76
N PHE A 12 -7.90 -3.27 -6.14
CA PHE A 12 -8.71 -2.19 -5.56
C PHE A 12 -9.06 -2.52 -4.10
N ILE A 13 -8.89 -1.53 -3.24
CA ILE A 13 -9.12 -1.63 -1.80
C ILE A 13 -10.09 -0.54 -1.36
N GLU A 14 -11.04 -0.94 -0.51
CA GLU A 14 -11.94 -0.04 0.19
C GLU A 14 -11.30 0.41 1.50
N ILE A 15 -11.20 1.72 1.69
CA ILE A 15 -10.69 2.33 2.91
C ILE A 15 -11.72 2.14 4.01
N GLY A 16 -11.30 1.52 5.12
CA GLY A 16 -12.17 1.15 6.24
C GLY A 16 -12.38 -0.36 6.42
N LYS A 17 -12.15 -1.20 5.40
CA LYS A 17 -12.24 -2.68 5.50
C LYS A 17 -10.88 -3.36 5.75
N GLY A 18 -9.99 -2.71 6.49
CA GLY A 18 -8.67 -3.24 6.85
C GLY A 18 -7.52 -2.86 5.90
N ALA A 19 -7.80 -2.14 4.82
CA ALA A 19 -6.77 -1.49 4.03
C ALA A 19 -6.18 -0.29 4.77
N VAL A 20 -4.87 -0.10 4.65
CA VAL A 20 -4.14 0.98 5.32
C VAL A 20 -3.54 1.94 4.30
N LYS A 21 -3.51 3.22 4.65
CA LYS A 21 -2.75 4.25 3.94
C LYS A 21 -1.68 4.78 4.88
N PHE A 22 -0.47 5.00 4.38
CA PHE A 22 0.61 5.62 5.14
C PHE A 22 1.53 6.38 4.19
N PRO A 23 2.18 7.47 4.64
CA PRO A 23 3.16 8.17 3.81
C PRO A 23 4.43 7.33 3.64
N CYS A 24 5.02 7.38 2.45
CA CYS A 24 6.33 6.82 2.19
C CYS A 24 7.38 7.49 3.10
N PRO A 25 8.26 6.75 3.78
CA PRO A 25 9.30 7.34 4.64
C PRO A 25 10.37 8.12 3.85
N ILE A 26 10.46 7.93 2.53
CA ILE A 26 11.46 8.59 1.67
C ILE A 26 10.90 9.83 0.99
N CYS A 27 9.79 9.72 0.26
CA CYS A 27 9.23 10.83 -0.51
C CYS A 27 7.96 11.46 0.10
N GLY A 28 7.37 10.85 1.13
CA GLY A 28 6.12 11.32 1.74
C GLY A 28 4.84 11.00 0.97
N GLU A 29 4.92 10.36 -0.20
CA GLU A 29 3.74 10.01 -0.98
C GLU A 29 2.85 8.97 -0.29
N ILE A 30 1.54 9.08 -0.49
CA ILE A 30 0.58 8.20 0.17
C ILE A 30 0.58 6.83 -0.51
N ILE A 31 1.03 5.84 0.25
CA ILE A 31 1.03 4.44 -0.15
C ILE A 31 -0.19 3.76 0.45
N ALA A 32 -0.94 3.05 -0.40
CA ALA A 32 -2.07 2.24 0.04
C ALA A 32 -1.74 0.75 -0.07
N ARG A 33 -2.02 -0.01 1.00
CA ARG A 33 -1.82 -1.46 1.02
C ARG A 33 -3.03 -2.22 1.52
N CYS A 34 -3.32 -3.32 0.82
CA CYS A 34 -4.38 -4.25 1.22
C CYS A 34 -3.95 -5.09 2.43
N THR A 35 -4.93 -5.51 3.22
CA THR A 35 -4.74 -6.38 4.38
C THR A 35 -3.95 -7.63 4.01
N ARG A 36 -4.30 -8.28 2.88
CA ARG A 36 -3.66 -9.52 2.45
C ARG A 36 -2.16 -9.37 2.22
N CYS A 37 -1.74 -8.32 1.49
CA CYS A 37 -0.32 -8.09 1.27
C CYS A 37 0.38 -7.77 2.59
N ARG A 38 -0.26 -6.99 3.48
CA ARG A 38 0.29 -6.67 4.81
C ARG A 38 0.46 -7.91 5.69
N THR A 39 -0.55 -8.78 5.77
CA THR A 39 -0.50 -10.03 6.54
C THR A 39 0.56 -10.99 6.02
N LEU A 40 0.77 -11.03 4.70
CA LEU A 40 1.79 -11.86 4.06
C LEU A 40 3.18 -11.21 4.00
N ALA A 41 3.35 -10.00 4.58
CA ALA A 41 4.59 -9.21 4.49
C ALA A 41 5.17 -9.17 3.06
N ARG A 42 4.30 -9.01 2.05
CA ARG A 42 4.73 -8.97 0.66
C ARG A 42 5.48 -7.68 0.38
N ARG A 43 6.73 -7.83 -0.06
CA ARG A 43 7.57 -6.72 -0.47
C ARG A 43 6.89 -5.86 -1.53
N TYR A 44 7.02 -4.55 -1.40
CA TYR A 44 6.58 -3.58 -2.38
C TYR A 44 7.70 -2.62 -2.68
N ARG A 45 7.76 -2.18 -3.94
CA ARG A 45 8.67 -1.14 -4.38
C ARG A 45 7.86 0.10 -4.69
N HIS A 46 8.25 1.21 -4.09
CA HIS A 46 7.74 2.53 -4.41
C HIS A 46 8.54 3.16 -5.56
N GLU A 47 7.95 4.11 -6.28
CA GLU A 47 8.60 4.79 -7.41
C GLU A 47 9.86 5.56 -7.00
N CYS A 48 9.90 6.03 -5.76
CA CYS A 48 11.08 6.67 -5.17
C CYS A 48 12.25 5.70 -4.87
N GLY A 49 12.11 4.40 -5.20
CA GLY A 49 13.13 3.37 -4.97
C GLY A 49 13.09 2.70 -3.59
N PHE A 50 12.17 3.10 -2.71
CA PHE A 50 11.99 2.46 -1.40
C PHE A 50 11.39 1.06 -1.57
N GLU A 51 12.01 0.04 -0.96
CA GLU A 51 11.47 -1.32 -0.88
C GLU A 51 11.13 -1.65 0.58
N GLY A 52 9.84 -1.87 0.84
CA GLY A 52 9.34 -2.20 2.18
C GLY A 52 8.69 -3.59 2.22
N PRO A 53 8.60 -4.23 3.40
CA PRO A 53 7.86 -5.48 3.61
C PRO A 53 6.34 -5.26 3.57
#